data_AF-A0A3A8Q0E5-F1
#
_entry.id   AF-A0A3A8Q0E5-F1
#
_cell.length_a   1.000
_cell.length_b   1.000
_cell.length_c   1.000
_cell.angle_alpha   90.00
_cell.angle_beta   90.00
_cell.angle_gamma   90.00
#
_symmetry.space_group_name_H-M   'P 1'
#
loop_
_entity.id
_entity.type
_entity.pdbx_description
1 polymer ?
#
loop_
_entity_poly.entity_id
_entity_poly.type
_entity_poly.pdbx_seq_one_letter_code
_entity_poly.pdbx_strand_id
1 'polypeptide(L)'
;MERRTPTPWSLTNGLLFGVAAGVLLALAEIALAVAAGDSPFYPVRMSAAVVLGPPAFTPQVSTGVAVAVGLAVHLTISAGWGLMYSLLDALLPTDGRGRWEFQAAVGMLFGIFVWLVDFQFLARGYFPWFLDAPQFLQIVWHAVFMGLPLALLFTAAERRRTPLVEPSP
;
A
#
# COMPACT_ATOMS: atom_id res chain seq x y z
N MET A 1 3.93 -25.07 13.72
CA MET A 1 4.19 -24.07 12.67
C MET A 1 5.57 -23.50 12.89
N GLU A 2 6.52 -23.82 12.02
CA GLU A 2 7.86 -23.27 12.07
C GLU A 2 7.81 -21.80 11.60
N ARG A 3 7.97 -20.85 12.53
CA ARG A 3 7.99 -19.41 12.22
C ARG A 3 9.36 -19.04 11.67
N ARG A 4 9.41 -18.32 10.54
CA ARG A 4 10.69 -17.77 10.04
C ARG A 4 10.97 -16.43 10.70
N THR A 5 12.18 -16.25 11.20
CA THR A 5 12.66 -14.93 11.64
C THR A 5 12.79 -14.01 10.43
N PRO A 6 12.40 -12.72 10.53
CA PRO A 6 12.67 -11.75 9.48
C PRO A 6 14.16 -11.72 9.13
N THR A 7 14.46 -11.75 7.85
CA THR A 7 15.83 -11.69 7.33
C THR A 7 16.07 -10.32 6.70
N PRO A 8 17.33 -9.86 6.56
CA PRO A 8 17.62 -8.63 5.82
C PRO A 8 17.00 -8.62 4.42
N TRP A 9 16.94 -9.78 3.76
CA TRP A 9 16.26 -9.93 2.47
C TRP A 9 14.75 -9.71 2.54
N SER A 10 14.07 -10.24 3.56
CA SER A 10 12.61 -10.07 3.68
C SER A 10 12.26 -8.62 4.00
N LEU A 11 13.09 -7.93 4.79
CA LEU A 11 12.96 -6.50 5.05
C LEU A 11 13.16 -5.67 3.78
N THR A 12 14.20 -5.95 2.99
CA THR A 12 14.42 -5.28 1.70
C THR A 12 13.25 -5.48 0.74
N ASN A 13 12.72 -6.70 0.65
CA ASN A 13 11.53 -6.97 -0.16
C ASN A 13 10.29 -6.26 0.36
N GLY A 14 10.08 -6.22 1.68
CA GLY A 14 8.99 -5.46 2.29
C GLY A 14 9.03 -3.99 1.88
N LEU A 15 10.20 -3.35 2.01
CA LEU A 15 10.38 -1.96 1.57
C LEU A 15 10.08 -1.78 0.08
N LEU A 16 10.71 -2.57 -0.79
CA LEU A 16 10.61 -2.41 -2.25
C LEU A 16 9.21 -2.75 -2.77
N PHE A 17 8.61 -3.82 -2.29
CA PHE A 17 7.27 -4.23 -2.71
C PHE A 17 6.21 -3.28 -2.16
N GLY A 18 6.41 -2.75 -0.94
CA GLY A 18 5.57 -1.69 -0.37
C GLY A 18 5.60 -0.43 -1.22
N VAL A 19 6.79 0.04 -1.62
CA VAL A 19 6.94 1.18 -2.53
C VAL A 19 6.26 0.91 -3.87
N ALA A 20 6.47 -0.26 -4.48
CA ALA A 20 5.88 -0.61 -5.77
C ALA A 20 4.34 -0.63 -5.70
N ALA A 21 3.77 -1.27 -4.68
CA ALA A 21 2.33 -1.28 -4.44
C ALA A 21 1.78 0.12 -4.12
N GLY A 22 2.52 0.93 -3.37
CA GLY A 22 2.19 2.32 -3.08
C GLY A 22 2.13 3.20 -4.32
N VAL A 23 3.05 3.01 -5.27
CA VAL A 23 3.02 3.69 -6.58
C VAL A 23 1.78 3.28 -7.38
N LEU A 24 1.43 2.00 -7.41
CA LEU A 24 0.21 1.54 -8.09
C LEU A 24 -1.05 2.16 -7.49
N LEU A 25 -1.14 2.22 -6.15
CA LEU A 25 -2.23 2.92 -5.47
C LEU A 25 -2.25 4.41 -5.82
N ALA A 26 -1.10 5.09 -5.78
CA ALA A 26 -1.04 6.52 -6.12
C ALA A 26 -1.55 6.81 -7.54
N LEU A 27 -1.21 5.95 -8.51
CA LEU A 27 -1.71 6.08 -9.88
C LEU A 27 -3.23 5.85 -9.95
N ALA A 28 -3.75 4.88 -9.20
CA ALA A 28 -5.19 4.61 -9.12
C ALA A 28 -5.97 5.77 -8.47
N GLU A 29 -5.40 6.42 -7.45
CA GLU A 29 -5.97 7.62 -6.82
C GLU A 29 -5.96 8.83 -7.76
N ILE A 30 -4.88 9.02 -8.53
CA ILE A 30 -4.83 10.08 -9.55
C ILE A 30 -5.91 9.84 -10.61
N ALA A 31 -6.06 8.60 -11.07
CA ALA A 31 -7.11 8.25 -12.02
C ALA A 31 -8.52 8.50 -11.46
N LEU A 32 -8.76 8.17 -10.18
CA LEU A 32 -10.01 8.44 -9.50
C LEU A 32 -10.30 9.94 -9.38
N ALA A 33 -9.31 10.74 -8.98
CA ALA A 33 -9.44 12.20 -8.89
C ALA A 33 -9.81 12.81 -10.25
N VAL A 34 -9.10 12.44 -11.31
CA VAL A 34 -9.40 12.91 -12.67
C VAL A 34 -10.80 12.48 -13.12
N ALA A 35 -11.19 11.23 -12.83
CA ALA A 35 -12.53 10.73 -13.16
C ALA A 35 -13.65 11.45 -12.38
N ALA A 36 -13.36 11.94 -11.18
CA ALA A 36 -14.26 12.75 -10.35
C ALA A 36 -14.31 14.24 -10.76
N GLY A 37 -13.48 14.66 -11.72
CA GLY A 37 -13.37 16.07 -12.14
C GLY A 37 -12.42 16.92 -11.31
N ASP A 38 -11.65 16.29 -10.40
CA ASP A 38 -10.66 16.96 -9.57
C ASP A 38 -9.32 17.13 -10.28
N SER A 39 -8.43 17.91 -9.65
CA SER A 39 -7.05 18.03 -10.09
C SER A 39 -6.31 16.70 -9.95
N PRO A 40 -5.47 16.28 -10.93
CA PRO A 40 -4.60 15.10 -10.76
C PRO A 40 -3.58 15.27 -9.62
N PHE A 41 -3.35 16.49 -9.14
CA PHE A 41 -2.49 16.77 -8.00
C PHE A 41 -3.22 16.72 -6.66
N TYR A 42 -4.54 16.50 -6.64
CA TYR A 42 -5.31 16.48 -5.41
C TYR A 42 -4.84 15.36 -4.45
N PRO A 43 -4.67 14.09 -4.87
CA PRO A 43 -4.20 13.03 -3.97
C PRO A 43 -2.83 13.31 -3.36
N VAL A 44 -1.87 13.78 -4.17
CA VAL A 44 -0.52 14.08 -3.66
C VAL A 44 -0.52 15.28 -2.70
N ARG A 45 -1.44 16.26 -2.89
CA ARG A 45 -1.64 17.35 -1.93
C ARG A 45 -2.24 16.85 -0.61
N MET A 46 -3.14 15.86 -0.65
CA MET A 46 -3.64 15.22 0.59
C MET A 46 -2.52 14.54 1.38
N SER A 47 -1.61 13.84 0.71
CA SER A 47 -0.42 13.26 1.35
C SER A 47 0.52 14.34 1.89
N ALA A 48 0.71 15.45 1.15
CA ALA A 48 1.54 16.56 1.62
C ALA A 48 0.96 17.25 2.87
N ALA A 49 -0.38 17.33 2.96
CA ALA A 49 -1.09 17.92 4.08
C ALA A 49 -0.85 17.18 5.41
N VAL A 50 -0.41 15.92 5.38
CA VAL A 50 -0.01 15.18 6.60
C VAL A 50 1.12 15.92 7.35
N VAL A 51 2.03 16.57 6.62
CA VAL A 51 3.16 17.33 7.18
C VAL A 51 2.89 18.84 7.15
N LEU A 52 2.35 19.33 6.03
CA LEU A 52 2.18 20.77 5.80
C LEU A 52 0.84 21.32 6.31
N GLY A 53 -0.10 20.45 6.70
CA GLY A 53 -1.45 20.80 7.08
C GLY A 53 -2.32 21.29 5.92
N PRO A 54 -3.49 21.89 6.22
CA PRO A 54 -4.42 22.43 5.24
C PRO A 54 -3.83 23.42 4.20
N PRO A 55 -2.79 24.22 4.50
CA PRO A 55 -2.15 25.05 3.48
C PRO A 55 -1.66 24.31 2.24
N ALA A 56 -1.42 22.99 2.31
CA ALA A 56 -1.09 22.15 1.15
C ALA A 56 -2.13 22.18 0.03
N PHE A 57 -3.38 22.57 0.32
CA PHE A 57 -4.46 22.70 -0.67
C PHE A 57 -4.57 24.08 -1.31
N THR A 58 -3.71 25.02 -0.90
CA THR A 58 -3.83 26.44 -1.25
C THR A 58 -2.65 26.90 -2.14
N PRO A 59 -2.78 28.03 -2.86
CA PRO A 59 -1.68 28.59 -3.67
C PRO A 59 -0.39 28.91 -2.90
N GLN A 60 -0.46 29.02 -1.57
CA GLN A 60 0.67 29.26 -0.67
C GLN A 60 1.71 28.14 -0.75
N VAL A 61 1.28 26.90 -1.03
CA VAL A 61 2.17 25.76 -1.28
C VAL A 61 2.19 25.51 -2.79
N SER A 62 3.34 25.78 -3.40
CA SER A 62 3.56 25.52 -4.82
C SER A 62 3.36 24.04 -5.15
N THR A 63 2.91 23.74 -6.37
CA THR A 63 2.70 22.35 -6.80
C THR A 63 3.97 21.51 -6.69
N GLY A 64 5.15 22.09 -6.98
CA GLY A 64 6.43 21.39 -6.84
C GLY A 64 6.72 20.95 -5.40
N VAL A 65 6.46 21.82 -4.42
CA VAL A 65 6.63 21.49 -2.99
C VAL A 65 5.61 20.44 -2.56
N ALA A 66 4.35 20.59 -2.95
CA ALA A 66 3.30 19.62 -2.63
C ALA A 66 3.62 18.23 -3.20
N VAL A 67 4.08 18.15 -4.45
CA VAL A 67 4.50 16.87 -5.07
C VAL A 67 5.67 16.26 -4.32
N ALA A 68 6.72 17.04 -4.03
CA ALA A 68 7.90 16.53 -3.34
C ALA A 68 7.56 15.98 -1.94
N VAL A 69 6.86 16.76 -1.11
CA VAL A 69 6.49 16.36 0.25
C VAL A 69 5.45 15.24 0.23
N GLY A 70 4.43 15.35 -0.62
CA GLY A 70 3.37 14.35 -0.71
C GLY A 70 3.86 12.99 -1.18
N LEU A 71 4.75 12.94 -2.19
CA LEU A 71 5.37 11.69 -2.61
C LEU A 71 6.27 11.12 -1.50
N ALA A 72 7.07 11.96 -0.83
CA ALA A 72 7.90 11.49 0.27
C ALA A 72 7.07 10.84 1.39
N VAL A 73 5.96 11.49 1.80
CA VAL A 73 5.03 10.95 2.80
C VAL A 73 4.41 9.64 2.30
N HIS A 74 3.82 9.65 1.10
CA HIS A 74 3.10 8.50 0.56
C HIS A 74 3.99 7.27 0.41
N LEU A 75 5.19 7.44 -0.14
CA LEU A 75 6.14 6.35 -0.35
C LEU A 75 6.73 5.85 0.96
N THR A 76 6.96 6.72 1.95
CA THR A 76 7.43 6.32 3.28
C THR A 76 6.38 5.46 4.00
N ILE A 77 5.11 5.89 3.98
CA ILE A 77 3.99 5.11 4.55
C ILE A 77 3.85 3.77 3.82
N SER A 78 3.87 3.79 2.49
CA SER A 78 3.76 2.56 1.66
C SER A 78 4.88 1.56 1.94
N ALA A 79 6.12 2.05 2.09
CA ALA A 79 7.26 1.21 2.48
C ALA A 79 7.08 0.61 3.87
N GLY A 80 6.57 1.39 4.84
CA GLY A 80 6.22 0.93 6.18
C GLY A 80 5.16 -0.18 6.17
N TRP A 81 4.12 -0.04 5.35
CA TRP A 81 3.11 -1.09 5.17
C TRP A 81 3.68 -2.34 4.50
N GLY A 82 4.57 -2.20 3.53
CA GLY A 82 5.26 -3.35 2.93
C GLY A 82 6.16 -4.09 3.91
N LEU A 83 6.83 -3.37 4.82
CA LEU A 83 7.55 -3.98 5.95
C LEU A 83 6.60 -4.75 6.87
N MET A 84 5.45 -4.17 7.23
CA MET A 84 4.45 -4.84 8.05
C MET A 84 3.91 -6.10 7.37
N TYR A 85 3.66 -6.04 6.06
CA TYR A 85 3.27 -7.23 5.28
C TYR A 85 4.37 -8.28 5.28
N SER A 86 5.65 -7.91 5.19
CA SER A 86 6.75 -8.89 5.31
C SER A 86 6.72 -9.62 6.65
N LEU A 87 6.35 -8.95 7.74
CA LEU A 87 6.21 -9.59 9.05
C LEU A 87 5.00 -10.52 9.07
N LEU A 88 3.87 -10.10 8.49
CA LEU A 88 2.69 -10.94 8.33
C LEU A 88 3.00 -12.20 7.51
N ASP A 89 3.66 -12.04 6.36
CA ASP A 89 4.05 -13.14 5.47
C ASP A 89 4.92 -14.17 6.19
N ALA A 90 5.86 -13.73 7.02
CA ALA A 90 6.70 -14.62 7.83
C ALA A 90 5.91 -15.47 8.85
N LEU A 91 4.68 -15.06 9.20
CA LEU A 91 3.77 -15.79 10.09
C LEU A 91 2.81 -16.72 9.32
N LEU A 92 2.71 -16.59 7.99
CA LEU A 92 1.82 -17.42 7.18
C LEU A 92 2.35 -18.86 7.03
N PRO A 93 1.45 -19.85 6.89
CA PRO A 93 1.83 -21.23 6.59
C PRO A 93 2.74 -21.32 5.35
N THR A 94 3.78 -22.16 5.43
CA THR A 94 4.79 -22.34 4.36
C THR A 94 4.17 -22.79 3.03
N ASP A 95 3.16 -23.65 3.10
CA ASP A 95 2.40 -24.18 1.96
C ASP A 95 1.46 -23.12 1.36
N GLY A 96 1.03 -22.13 2.13
CA GLY A 96 0.21 -21.01 1.67
C GLY A 96 1.00 -19.96 0.88
N ARG A 97 2.26 -19.71 1.25
CA ARG A 97 3.02 -18.56 0.72
C ARG A 97 3.32 -18.59 -0.77
N GLY A 98 3.39 -19.77 -1.38
CA GLY A 98 3.59 -19.95 -2.83
C GLY A 98 2.29 -20.02 -3.65
N ARG A 99 1.12 -20.04 -2.99
CA ARG A 99 -0.19 -20.16 -3.63
C ARG A 99 -0.77 -18.78 -3.93
N TRP A 100 -0.93 -18.47 -5.21
CA TRP A 100 -1.39 -17.16 -5.68
C TRP A 100 -2.74 -16.77 -5.09
N GLU A 101 -3.68 -17.70 -5.02
CA GLU A 101 -5.05 -17.43 -4.57
C GLU A 101 -5.09 -17.12 -3.07
N PHE A 102 -4.31 -17.88 -2.28
CA PHE A 102 -4.20 -17.68 -0.84
C PHE A 102 -3.58 -16.31 -0.53
N GLN A 103 -2.45 -16.00 -1.18
CA GLN A 103 -1.78 -14.72 -0.99
C GLN A 103 -2.59 -13.54 -1.52
N ALA A 104 -3.29 -13.68 -2.63
CA ALA A 104 -4.21 -12.65 -3.12
C ALA A 104 -5.29 -12.31 -2.07
N ALA A 105 -5.90 -13.33 -1.46
CA ALA A 105 -6.90 -13.12 -0.40
C ALA A 105 -6.29 -12.44 0.84
N VAL A 106 -5.12 -12.90 1.31
CA VAL A 106 -4.41 -12.28 2.44
C VAL A 106 -4.03 -10.83 2.12
N GLY A 107 -3.49 -10.59 0.93
CA GLY A 107 -3.14 -9.26 0.43
C GLY A 107 -4.31 -8.30 0.39
N MET A 108 -5.44 -8.72 -0.17
CA MET A 108 -6.64 -7.88 -0.20
C MET A 108 -7.16 -7.57 1.20
N LEU A 109 -7.20 -8.55 2.10
CA LEU A 109 -7.58 -8.33 3.51
C LEU A 109 -6.61 -7.39 4.22
N PHE A 110 -5.31 -7.50 3.94
CA PHE A 110 -4.31 -6.57 4.45
C PHE A 110 -4.51 -5.16 3.89
N GLY A 111 -4.84 -5.02 2.61
CA GLY A 111 -5.19 -3.74 2.00
C GLY A 111 -6.39 -3.08 2.70
N ILE A 112 -7.43 -3.85 2.99
CA ILE A 112 -8.59 -3.38 3.76
C ILE A 112 -8.17 -2.97 5.18
N PHE A 113 -7.28 -3.73 5.82
CA PHE A 113 -6.74 -3.39 7.13
C PHE A 113 -5.97 -2.06 7.10
N VAL A 114 -5.15 -1.80 6.07
CA VAL A 114 -4.45 -0.52 5.90
C VAL A 114 -5.46 0.61 5.74
N TRP A 115 -6.47 0.46 4.89
CA TRP A 115 -7.54 1.44 4.78
C TRP A 115 -8.22 1.72 6.13
N LEU A 116 -8.48 0.67 6.92
CA LEU A 116 -9.09 0.82 8.24
C LEU A 116 -8.21 1.68 9.16
N VAL A 117 -6.91 1.41 9.19
CA VAL A 117 -5.93 2.22 9.96
C VAL A 117 -5.90 3.66 9.46
N ASP A 118 -5.68 3.86 8.17
CA ASP A 118 -5.43 5.18 7.61
C ASP A 118 -6.68 6.07 7.62
N PHE A 119 -7.85 5.52 7.26
CA PHE A 119 -9.09 6.31 7.14
C PHE A 119 -9.95 6.27 8.41
N GLN A 120 -10.07 5.13 9.08
CA GLN A 120 -10.98 5.05 10.24
C GLN A 120 -10.31 5.46 11.55
N PHE A 121 -9.00 5.24 11.70
CA PHE A 121 -8.28 5.67 12.91
C PHE A 121 -7.55 7.00 12.69
N LEU A 122 -6.68 7.09 11.68
CA LEU A 122 -5.83 8.27 11.49
C LEU A 122 -6.59 9.47 10.91
N ALA A 123 -7.36 9.29 9.84
CA ALA A 123 -8.08 10.41 9.22
C ALA A 123 -9.12 11.01 10.16
N ARG A 124 -9.95 10.19 10.81
CA ARG A 124 -10.95 10.68 11.78
C ARG A 124 -10.34 11.40 12.99
N GLY A 125 -9.14 11.01 13.41
CA GLY A 125 -8.47 11.60 14.56
C GLY A 125 -7.62 12.84 14.24
N TYR A 126 -6.92 12.82 13.10
CA TYR A 126 -5.81 13.74 12.84
C TYR A 126 -5.83 14.36 11.43
N PHE A 127 -6.35 13.64 10.44
CA PHE A 127 -6.26 14.03 9.03
C PHE A 127 -7.64 13.99 8.32
N PRO A 128 -8.62 14.81 8.77
CA PRO A 128 -10.02 14.65 8.39
C PRO A 128 -10.29 14.85 6.89
N TRP A 129 -9.43 15.55 6.15
CA TRP A 129 -9.57 15.72 4.70
C TRP A 129 -9.53 14.41 3.91
N PHE A 130 -8.92 13.34 4.43
CA PHE A 130 -9.01 12.02 3.80
C PHE A 130 -10.43 11.45 3.78
N LEU A 131 -11.34 11.99 4.59
CA LEU A 131 -12.75 11.56 4.62
C LEU A 131 -13.58 12.15 3.48
N ASP A 132 -13.05 13.13 2.75
CA ASP A 132 -13.72 13.73 1.58
C ASP A 132 -13.74 12.77 0.38
N ALA A 133 -12.81 11.81 0.33
CA ALA A 133 -12.78 10.77 -0.69
C ALA A 133 -13.92 9.76 -0.49
N PRO A 134 -14.50 9.19 -1.56
CA PRO A 134 -15.52 8.15 -1.45
C PRO A 134 -15.00 6.91 -0.71
N GLN A 135 -15.42 6.75 0.55
CA GLN A 135 -14.81 5.78 1.47
C GLN A 135 -14.92 4.33 0.98
N PHE A 136 -16.04 3.96 0.34
CA PHE A 136 -16.18 2.62 -0.23
C PHE A 136 -15.17 2.35 -1.35
N LEU A 137 -14.93 3.33 -2.23
CA LEU A 137 -13.92 3.18 -3.28
C LEU A 137 -12.52 3.12 -2.68
N GLN A 138 -12.23 3.87 -1.62
CA GLN A 138 -10.96 3.80 -0.91
C GLN A 138 -10.69 2.39 -0.35
N ILE A 139 -11.69 1.72 0.22
CA ILE A 139 -11.57 0.31 0.65
C ILE A 139 -11.15 -0.57 -0.54
N VAL A 140 -11.85 -0.45 -1.66
CA VAL A 140 -11.60 -1.27 -2.86
C VAL A 140 -10.22 -0.96 -3.43
N TRP A 141 -9.80 0.30 -3.50
CA TRP A 141 -8.51 0.71 -4.04
C TRP A 141 -7.35 0.22 -3.19
N HIS A 142 -7.45 0.30 -1.87
CA HIS A 142 -6.44 -0.24 -0.99
C HIS A 142 -6.34 -1.76 -1.10
N ALA A 143 -7.47 -2.46 -1.24
CA ALA A 143 -7.47 -3.91 -1.45
C ALA A 143 -6.83 -4.30 -2.79
N VAL A 144 -7.23 -3.64 -3.89
CA VAL A 144 -6.92 -4.06 -5.27
C VAL A 144 -5.60 -3.47 -5.80
N PHE A 145 -5.28 -2.21 -5.50
CA PHE A 145 -4.10 -1.53 -6.05
C PHE A 145 -2.91 -1.49 -5.11
N MET A 146 -3.11 -1.77 -3.83
CA MET A 146 -2.02 -1.90 -2.86
C MET A 146 -1.89 -3.34 -2.35
N GLY A 147 -2.90 -3.85 -1.66
CA GLY A 147 -2.83 -5.14 -0.96
C GLY A 147 -2.57 -6.32 -1.88
N LEU A 148 -3.33 -6.42 -2.97
CA LEU A 148 -3.17 -7.48 -3.97
C LEU A 148 -1.77 -7.44 -4.64
N PRO A 149 -1.31 -6.35 -5.28
CA PRO A 149 0.03 -6.29 -5.88
C PRO A 149 1.15 -6.58 -4.90
N LEU A 150 1.05 -6.07 -3.66
CA LEU A 150 2.01 -6.33 -2.60
C LEU A 150 2.15 -7.84 -2.35
N ALA A 151 1.04 -8.53 -2.12
CA ALA A 151 1.03 -9.97 -1.85
C ALA A 151 1.49 -10.82 -3.05
N LEU A 152 1.12 -10.41 -4.27
CA LEU A 152 1.57 -11.09 -5.49
C LEU A 152 3.09 -10.97 -5.66
N LEU A 153 3.70 -9.84 -5.33
CA LEU A 153 5.16 -9.69 -5.35
C LEU A 153 5.84 -10.62 -4.34
N PHE A 154 5.28 -10.76 -3.13
CA PHE A 154 5.77 -11.74 -2.14
C PHE A 154 5.65 -13.18 -2.65
N THR A 155 4.52 -13.54 -3.27
CA THR A 155 4.31 -14.88 -3.84
C THR A 155 5.29 -15.18 -4.97
N ALA A 156 5.50 -14.21 -5.86
CA ALA A 156 6.48 -14.30 -6.94
C ALA A 156 7.89 -14.54 -6.39
N ALA A 157 8.25 -13.83 -5.31
CA ALA A 157 9.55 -13.97 -4.67
C ALA A 157 9.71 -15.33 -3.98
N GLU A 158 8.67 -15.85 -3.31
CA GLU A 158 8.73 -17.17 -2.66
C GLU A 158 8.86 -18.30 -3.70
N ARG A 159 8.08 -18.26 -4.79
CA ARG A 159 8.16 -19.27 -5.87
C ARG A 159 9.51 -19.28 -6.58
N ARG A 160 10.22 -18.16 -6.64
CA ARG A 160 11.60 -18.09 -7.17
C ARG A 160 12.63 -18.72 -6.23
N ARG A 161 12.36 -18.73 -4.92
CA ARG A 161 13.24 -19.32 -3.90
C ARG A 161 13.01 -20.80 -3.69
N THR A 162 11.78 -21.24 -3.87
CA THR A 162 11.37 -22.63 -3.74
C THR A 162 10.66 -23.00 -5.03
N PRO A 163 11.41 -23.44 -6.07
CA PRO A 163 10.79 -24.00 -7.27
C PRO A 163 9.85 -25.11 -6.82
N LEU A 164 8.57 -25.02 -7.19
CA LEU A 164 7.64 -26.09 -6.91
C LEU A 164 8.16 -27.36 -7.60
N VAL A 165 8.35 -28.43 -6.85
CA VAL A 165 8.54 -29.76 -7.43
C VAL A 165 7.21 -30.09 -8.11
N GLU A 166 7.19 -30.10 -9.44
CA GLU A 166 6.01 -30.58 -10.16
C GLU A 166 5.78 -32.04 -9.76
N PRO A 167 4.52 -32.45 -9.47
CA PRO A 167 4.22 -33.87 -9.28
C PRO A 167 4.62 -34.61 -10.55
N SER A 168 5.46 -35.64 -10.41
CA SER A 168 5.81 -36.51 -11.52
C SER A 168 4.53 -37.16 -12.09
N PRO A 169 4.41 -37.28 -13.42
CA PRO A 169 3.22 -37.80 -14.07
C PRO A 169 2.87 -39.23 -13.68
#